data_AF-A0A956MYJ0-F1
#
_entry.id   AF-A0A956MYJ0-F1
#
_cell.length_a   1.000
_cell.length_b   1.000
_cell.length_c   1.000
_cell.angle_alpha   90.00
_cell.angle_beta   90.00
_cell.angle_gamma   90.00
#
_symmetry.space_group_name_H-M   'P 1'
#
loop_
_entity.id
_entity.type
_entity.pdbx_description
1 polymer ?
#
loop_
_entity_poly.entity_id
_entity_poly.type
_entity_poly.pdbx_seq_one_letter_code
_entity_poly.pdbx_strand_id
1 'polypeptide(L)' 'MDNMKEMRNKVQDGKYNLTLEVAEGAYFGTYDDVDTKSGEDLVRNYLRSNSDDANFNDIKIKYNKNRHTVR' A
#
# COMPACT_ATOMS: atom_id res chain seq x y z
N MET A 1 2.30 2.25 15.42
CA MET A 1 2.57 1.92 14.00
C MET A 1 2.20 3.17 13.22
N ASP A 2 3.02 4.21 13.31
CA ASP A 2 2.63 5.61 12.99
C ASP A 2 3.03 6.07 11.58
N ASN A 3 3.62 5.18 10.78
CA ASN A 3 4.25 5.53 9.50
C ASN A 3 3.49 5.05 8.26
N MET A 4 2.28 4.50 8.44
CA MET A 4 1.43 4.01 7.35
C MET A 4 -0.01 4.47 7.55
N LYS A 5 -0.59 5.06 6.50
CA LYS A 5 -1.97 5.51 6.46
C LYS A 5 -2.76 4.66 5.49
N GLU A 6 -3.79 3.99 6.01
CA GLU A 6 -4.76 3.27 5.20
C GLU A 6 -5.91 4.21 4.80
N MET A 7 -6.31 4.15 3.52
CA MET A 7 -7.59 4.68 3.06
C MET A 7 -8.35 3.60 2.32
N ARG A 8 -9.59 3.33 2.74
CA ARG A 8 -10.52 2.43 2.03
C ARG A 8 -11.70 3.24 1.51
N ASN A 9 -11.80 3.34 0.20
CA ASN A 9 -12.93 3.99 -0.46
C ASN A 9 -13.84 2.92 -1.06
N LYS A 10 -15.07 2.82 -0.56
CA LYS A 10 -16.08 1.92 -1.10
C LYS A 10 -16.44 2.36 -2.52
N VAL A 11 -16.28 1.47 -3.48
CA VAL A 11 -16.69 1.66 -4.87
C VAL A 11 -18.09 1.07 -5.05
N GLN A 12 -18.81 1.48 -6.10
CA GLN A 12 -20.03 0.75 -6.50
C GLN A 12 -19.67 -0.71 -6.80
N ASP A 13 -20.63 -1.63 -6.64
CA ASP A 13 -20.46 -3.07 -6.86
C ASP A 13 -19.74 -3.83 -5.73
N GLY A 14 -19.77 -3.32 -4.49
CA GLY A 14 -19.22 -4.02 -3.32
C GLY A 14 -17.69 -4.11 -3.29
N LYS A 15 -17.02 -3.44 -4.21
CA LYS A 15 -15.56 -3.33 -4.30
C LYS A 15 -15.03 -2.21 -3.40
N TYR A 16 -13.76 -2.28 -3.07
CA TYR A 16 -13.07 -1.26 -2.28
C TYR A 16 -11.78 -0.85 -2.99
N ASN A 17 -11.56 0.45 -3.11
CA ASN A 17 -10.27 1.01 -3.47
C ASN A 17 -9.45 1.15 -2.18
N LEU A 18 -8.45 0.30 -2.01
CA LEU A 18 -7.48 0.39 -0.94
C LEU A 18 -6.32 1.28 -1.39
N THR A 19 -5.91 2.21 -0.54
CA THR A 19 -4.71 3.03 -0.73
C THR A 19 -3.89 2.98 0.54
N LEU A 20 -2.64 2.53 0.43
CA LEU A 20 -1.69 2.44 1.53
C LEU A 20 -0.62 3.49 1.32
N GLU A 21 -0.68 4.59 2.07
CA GLU A 21 0.35 5.62 2.01
C GLU A 21 1.37 5.38 3.13
N VAL A 22 2.61 5.07 2.76
CA VAL A 22 3.71 4.78 3.68
C VAL A 22 4.73 5.92 3.61
N ALA A 23 5.25 6.33 4.77
CA ALA A 23 6.38 7.25 4.81
C ALA A 23 7.61 6.61 4.14
N GLU A 24 8.34 7.41 3.34
CA GLU A 24 9.54 6.99 2.62
C GLU A 24 10.52 6.23 3.52
N GLY A 25 10.85 6.78 4.70
CA GLY A 25 11.78 6.12 5.62
C GLY A 25 11.31 4.75 6.13
N ALA A 26 9.99 4.53 6.25
CA ALA A 26 9.46 3.22 6.65
C ALA A 26 9.40 2.25 5.47
N TYR A 27 9.07 2.75 4.27
CA TYR A 27 9.05 1.95 3.04
C TYR A 27 10.48 1.49 2.69
N PHE A 28 11.42 2.43 2.58
CA PHE A 28 12.82 2.15 2.25
C PHE A 28 13.59 1.44 3.36
N GLY A 29 13.03 1.38 4.58
CA GLY A 29 13.55 0.50 5.64
C GLY A 29 13.26 -0.98 5.39
N THR A 30 12.31 -1.31 4.50
CA THR A 30 11.89 -2.69 4.18
C THR A 30 12.15 -3.07 2.72
N TYR A 31 11.96 -2.12 1.81
CA TYR A 31 12.05 -2.31 0.36
C TYR A 31 13.10 -1.37 -0.23
N ASP A 32 14.01 -1.88 -1.05
CA ASP A 32 15.10 -1.06 -1.61
C ASP A 32 14.63 -0.16 -2.76
N ASP A 33 13.56 -0.56 -3.46
CA ASP A 33 13.05 0.13 -4.65
C ASP A 33 11.52 0.25 -4.64
N VAL A 34 10.99 1.18 -5.45
CA VAL A 34 9.55 1.44 -5.58
C VAL A 34 9.07 0.81 -6.87
N ASP A 35 8.92 -0.51 -6.82
CA ASP A 35 8.43 -1.30 -7.93
C ASP A 35 7.12 -2.02 -7.58
N THR A 36 6.44 -2.54 -8.61
CA THR A 36 5.15 -3.21 -8.43
C THR A 36 5.27 -4.44 -7.53
N LYS A 37 6.38 -5.18 -7.54
CA LYS A 37 6.55 -6.37 -6.68
C LYS A 37 6.67 -5.96 -5.22
N SER A 38 7.43 -4.91 -4.93
CA SER A 38 7.55 -4.35 -3.58
C SER A 38 6.19 -3.82 -3.08
N GLY A 39 5.41 -3.18 -3.96
CA GLY A 39 4.03 -2.78 -3.67
C GLY A 39 3.07 -3.96 -3.42
N GLU A 40 3.14 -5.01 -4.25
CA GLU A 40 2.38 -6.25 -4.09
C GLU A 40 2.68 -6.95 -2.78
N ASP A 41 3.96 -7.05 -2.42
CA ASP A 41 4.38 -7.68 -1.18
C ASP A 41 3.93 -6.87 0.03
N LEU A 42 4.03 -5.54 -0.01
CA LEU A 42 3.54 -4.64 1.03
C LEU A 42 2.03 -4.82 1.25
N VAL A 43 1.23 -4.77 0.17
CA VAL A 43 -0.22 -4.92 0.25
C VAL A 43 -0.57 -6.32 0.77
N ARG A 44 0.11 -7.37 0.30
CA ARG A 44 -0.13 -8.75 0.76
C ARG A 44 0.22 -8.93 2.24
N ASN A 45 1.34 -8.37 2.70
CA ASN A 45 1.71 -8.37 4.12
C ASN A 45 0.70 -7.60 4.95
N TYR A 46 0.23 -6.45 4.45
CA TYR A 46 -0.80 -5.65 5.11
C TYR A 46 -2.11 -6.44 5.27
N LEU A 47 -2.59 -7.07 4.20
CA LEU A 47 -3.81 -7.88 4.21
C LEU A 47 -3.67 -9.09 5.14
N ARG A 48 -2.54 -9.80 5.07
CA ARG A 48 -2.23 -10.91 5.99
C ARG A 48 -2.22 -10.46 7.45
N SER A 49 -1.59 -9.32 7.74
CA SER A 49 -1.55 -8.76 9.10
C SER A 49 -2.93 -8.37 9.60
N ASN A 50 -3.84 -7.98 8.72
CA ASN A 50 -5.23 -7.65 9.06
C ASN A 50 -6.18 -8.86 8.99
N SER A 51 -5.68 -10.06 8.68
CA SER A 51 -6.52 -11.26 8.44
C SER A 51 -7.61 -11.01 7.38
N ASP A 52 -7.27 -10.25 6.34
CA ASP A 52 -8.17 -9.86 5.26
C ASP A 52 -7.88 -10.71 4.02
N ASP A 53 -8.91 -11.38 3.49
CA ASP A 53 -8.85 -12.25 2.30
C ASP A 53 -9.09 -11.46 0.99
N ALA A 54 -9.02 -10.12 1.05
CA ALA A 54 -9.17 -9.28 -0.13
C ALA A 54 -8.14 -9.65 -1.21
N ASN A 55 -8.64 -9.84 -2.43
CA ASN A 55 -7.80 -10.02 -3.60
C ASN A 55 -7.67 -8.68 -4.33
N PHE A 56 -6.44 -8.25 -4.54
CA PHE A 56 -6.10 -7.12 -5.39
C PHE A 56 -5.86 -7.62 -6.81
N ASN A 57 -6.35 -6.89 -7.81
CA ASN A 57 -6.17 -7.22 -9.23
C ASN A 57 -5.42 -6.15 -10.02
N ASP A 58 -5.38 -4.92 -9.50
CA ASP A 58 -4.68 -3.77 -10.10
C ASP A 58 -3.92 -3.05 -9.00
N ILE A 59 -2.58 -3.13 -9.05
CA ILE A 59 -1.70 -2.41 -8.12
C ILE A 59 -0.99 -1.30 -8.89
N LYS A 60 -1.09 -0.10 -8.34
CA LYS A 60 -0.38 1.07 -8.81
C LYS A 60 0.42 1.60 -7.66
N ILE A 61 1.75 1.60 -7.82
CA ILE A 61 2.65 2.24 -6.88
C ILE A 61 3.07 3.61 -7.42
N LYS A 62 3.03 4.61 -6.56
CA LYS A 62 3.42 5.98 -6.85
C LYS A 62 4.31 6.49 -5.72
N TYR A 63 5.58 6.67 -6.06
CA TYR A 63 6.51 7.35 -5.19
C TYR A 63 6.43 8.86 -5.38
N ASN A 64 6.22 9.58 -4.27
CA ASN A 64 6.15 11.02 -4.24
C ASN A 64 7.36 11.58 -3.46
N LYS A 65 8.46 11.80 -4.18
CA LYS A 65 9.72 12.39 -3.65
C LYS A 65 9.51 13.70 -2.90
N ASN A 66 8.57 14.54 -3.34
CA ASN A 66 8.32 15.84 -2.72
C ASN A 66 7.65 15.71 -1.34
N ARG A 67 6.84 14.66 -1.15
CA ARG A 67 6.18 14.39 0.13
C ARG A 67 6.91 13.36 0.98
N HIS A 68 7.99 12.77 0.47
CA HIS A 68 8.66 11.63 1.09
C HIS A 68 7.65 10.53 1.47
N THR A 69 6.75 10.19 0.54
CA THR A 69 5.75 9.12 0.73
C THR A 69 5.63 8.23 -0.50
N VAL A 70 5.28 6.97 -0.26
CA VAL A 70 4.98 5.95 -1.27
C VAL A 70 3.52 5.54 -1.09
N ARG A 71 2.73 5.46 -2.19
CA ARG A 71 1.31 5.10 -2.13
C ARG A 71 0.84 4.28 -3.31
#